data_AF-A0AAI9HQG7-F1
#
_entry.id   AF-A0AAI9HQG7-F1
#
_cell.length_a   1.000
_cell.length_b   1.000
_cell.length_c   1.000
_cell.angle_alpha   90.00
_cell.angle_beta   90.00
_cell.angle_gamma   90.00
#
_symmetry.space_group_name_H-M   'P 1'
#
loop_
_entity.id
_entity.type
_entity.pdbx_description
1 polymer ?
#
loop_
_entity_poly.entity_id
_entity_poly.type
_entity_poly.pdbx_seq_one_letter_code
_entity_poly.pdbx_strand_id
1 'polypeptide(L)'
;MKSWFSNLFSGKKPAWPVVWNDALPSAYQQLLPWRGEPGPLPENLRRLPDTLPRKENEISWSDGALDGVFSHHMAGGDETDVQKIRDLLKAAAEKGDKASVSAFLAAVREESPLGYIDQLLQLIVEQQGIDAEKLADFSAWLAQNSPERNVIKLAMSVLAFFPGQENSDILFVLAAHDEFTLYGIVAQAAMTKNPQAYEALWWRMAKRVDGWGRVHMIERIPENPGKPLRQWLLRDGYNNAVMNEYTAWYCATQGRLAEALTEPADAELLHGATEILQALFNGGPAQDISDYDDRAQCCLRYLNQLTYTEPALEHYSLVWSVNDYLSDNPAQFGNTEILKGLAAELLASPRIAQLVSEQIRSTDEQTRYQAIRAGRLFRIDIWPELFVQQQQNTGNDDWLTLMQTDNPERARQVAELAEQQLPLVAIASGPSDAMGLGPDWEPHSKLDSVLQELHRFPDIGWPLIRSGLQSPVVRNRNKALSALYARARESWPQDMTGLLEKGVPAEPDNQVKARMTALLKGEKDPADRD
;
A
#
# COMPACT_ATOMS: atom_id res chain seq x y z
N MET A 1 -8.81 43.82 -44.61
CA MET A 1 -10.01 43.36 -43.87
C MET A 1 -9.94 41.91 -43.38
N LYS A 2 -9.29 40.97 -44.10
CA LYS A 2 -9.17 39.56 -43.63
C LYS A 2 -8.17 39.30 -42.49
N SER A 3 -7.17 40.16 -42.26
CA SER A 3 -6.19 39.97 -41.17
C SER A 3 -6.59 40.60 -39.82
N TRP A 4 -7.65 41.41 -39.79
CA TRP A 4 -8.15 42.01 -38.54
C TRP A 4 -9.08 41.06 -37.80
N PHE A 5 -9.91 40.30 -38.54
CA PHE A 5 -10.79 39.27 -37.97
C PHE A 5 -10.05 38.04 -37.43
N SER A 6 -8.87 37.70 -37.96
CA SER A 6 -8.05 36.59 -37.42
C SER A 6 -7.41 36.91 -36.06
N ASN A 7 -7.32 38.18 -35.68
CA ASN A 7 -6.82 38.62 -34.37
C ASN A 7 -7.93 38.79 -33.31
N LEU A 8 -9.20 38.66 -33.69
CA LEU A 8 -10.33 38.70 -32.76
C LEU A 8 -10.66 37.32 -32.16
N PHE A 9 -10.10 36.24 -32.72
CA PHE A 9 -10.28 34.86 -32.23
C PHE A 9 -8.96 34.17 -31.84
N SER A 10 -7.85 34.91 -31.81
CA SER A 10 -6.54 34.41 -31.38
C SER A 10 -6.18 34.87 -29.97
N GLY A 11 -7.16 34.90 -29.06
CA GLY A 11 -6.94 35.14 -27.63
C GLY A 11 -5.98 34.10 -27.07
N LYS A 12 -4.67 34.33 -27.22
CA LYS A 12 -3.64 33.60 -26.47
C LYS A 12 -3.96 33.86 -25.02
N LYS A 13 -4.39 32.81 -24.30
CA LYS A 13 -4.48 32.85 -22.84
C LYS A 13 -3.18 33.48 -22.30
N PRO A 14 -3.26 34.37 -21.31
CA PRO A 14 -2.06 34.97 -20.71
C PRO A 14 -1.07 33.85 -20.35
N ALA A 15 0.16 33.96 -20.84
CA ALA A 15 1.22 33.02 -20.51
C ALA A 15 2.04 33.63 -19.37
N TRP A 16 1.91 33.07 -18.17
CA TRP A 16 2.80 33.40 -17.06
C TRP A 16 4.21 32.91 -17.35
N PRO A 17 5.25 33.59 -16.82
CA PRO A 17 6.63 33.15 -17.01
C PRO A 17 6.88 31.82 -16.30
N VAL A 18 7.57 30.90 -16.98
CA VAL A 18 8.12 29.70 -16.36
C VAL A 18 9.25 30.10 -15.41
N VAL A 19 9.13 29.72 -14.13
CA VAL A 19 10.09 30.06 -13.05
C VAL A 19 10.63 28.82 -12.32
N TRP A 20 10.34 27.63 -12.85
CA TRP A 20 10.91 26.36 -12.45
C TRP A 20 11.93 25.88 -13.48
N ASN A 21 12.55 24.72 -13.23
CA ASN A 21 13.46 24.09 -14.17
C ASN A 21 12.69 23.69 -15.44
N ASP A 22 12.95 24.38 -16.55
CA ASP A 22 12.28 24.15 -17.85
C ASP A 22 12.68 22.83 -18.51
N ALA A 23 13.69 22.13 -17.98
CA ALA A 23 14.02 20.77 -18.37
C ALA A 23 13.07 19.72 -17.78
N LEU A 24 12.32 20.04 -16.72
CA LEU A 24 11.33 19.13 -16.14
C LEU A 24 10.01 19.22 -16.93
N PRO A 25 9.46 18.08 -17.39
CA PRO A 25 8.18 18.08 -18.09
C PRO A 25 7.02 18.43 -17.15
N SER A 26 5.93 18.97 -17.69
CA SER A 26 4.68 19.13 -16.96
C SER A 26 4.07 17.77 -16.58
N ALA A 27 3.64 17.62 -15.33
CA ALA A 27 2.95 16.41 -14.88
C ALA A 27 1.64 16.21 -15.65
N TYR A 28 0.87 17.27 -15.89
CA TYR A 28 -0.36 17.19 -16.69
C TYR A 28 -0.07 16.72 -18.12
N GLN A 29 0.95 17.27 -18.79
CA GLN A 29 1.28 16.85 -20.16
C GLN A 29 1.80 15.41 -20.22
N GLN A 30 2.48 14.94 -19.18
CA GLN A 30 2.90 13.54 -19.04
C GLN A 30 1.70 12.60 -18.89
N LEU A 31 0.66 13.01 -18.14
CA LEU A 31 -0.54 12.21 -17.87
C LEU A 31 -1.62 12.33 -18.94
N LEU A 32 -1.64 13.42 -19.72
CA LEU A 32 -2.65 13.71 -20.74
C LEU A 32 -2.88 12.59 -21.77
N PRO A 33 -1.84 11.88 -22.26
CA PRO A 33 -2.03 10.72 -23.14
C PRO A 33 -2.92 9.62 -22.54
N TRP A 34 -2.94 9.47 -21.21
CA TRP A 34 -3.73 8.46 -20.48
C TRP A 34 -5.17 8.90 -20.16
N ARG A 35 -5.63 10.04 -20.69
CA ARG A 35 -6.97 10.58 -20.38
C ARG A 35 -8.13 9.67 -20.82
N GLY A 36 -7.93 8.87 -21.86
CA GLY A 36 -8.96 8.02 -22.47
C GLY A 36 -9.00 6.61 -21.91
N GLU A 37 -7.99 6.22 -21.13
CA GLU A 37 -7.81 4.86 -20.65
C GLU A 37 -8.64 4.61 -19.38
N PRO A 38 -9.30 3.44 -19.27
CA PRO A 38 -10.25 3.16 -18.19
C PRO A 38 -9.60 2.69 -16.90
N GLY A 39 -8.32 2.30 -16.94
CA GLY A 39 -7.61 1.66 -15.83
C GLY A 39 -6.50 2.51 -15.21
N PRO A 40 -5.82 1.98 -14.17
CA PRO A 40 -4.73 2.65 -13.47
C PRO A 40 -3.57 3.05 -14.39
N LEU A 41 -2.78 4.04 -13.97
CA LEU A 41 -1.58 4.43 -14.69
C LEU A 41 -0.58 3.26 -14.76
N PRO A 42 0.06 3.03 -15.92
CA PRO A 42 1.18 2.11 -16.03
C PRO A 42 2.39 2.65 -15.26
N GLU A 43 3.28 1.75 -14.84
CA GLU A 43 4.41 2.06 -13.94
C GLU A 43 5.28 3.22 -14.45
N ASN A 44 5.50 3.32 -15.76
CA ASN A 44 6.30 4.39 -16.37
C ASN A 44 5.67 5.79 -16.27
N LEU A 45 4.36 5.89 -15.99
CA LEU A 45 3.65 7.16 -15.82
C LEU A 45 3.39 7.51 -14.34
N ARG A 46 3.66 6.59 -13.41
CA ARG A 46 3.53 6.83 -11.95
C ARG A 46 4.68 7.67 -11.39
N ARG A 47 5.80 7.79 -12.10
CA ARG A 47 6.90 8.65 -11.63
C ARG A 47 6.65 10.09 -12.04
N LEU A 48 6.42 10.96 -11.05
CA LEU A 48 6.28 12.40 -11.27
C LEU A 48 7.61 13.08 -11.68
N PRO A 49 7.54 14.20 -12.42
CA PRO A 49 8.71 14.95 -12.88
C PRO A 49 9.63 15.46 -11.77
N ASP A 50 9.06 15.85 -10.63
CA ASP A 50 9.79 16.36 -9.46
C ASP A 50 10.31 15.25 -8.52
N THR A 51 10.11 13.97 -8.86
CA THR A 51 10.57 12.84 -8.05
C THR A 51 12.08 12.68 -8.13
N LEU A 52 12.76 13.06 -7.05
CA LEU A 52 14.20 12.89 -6.89
C LEU A 52 14.60 11.40 -6.95
N PRO A 53 15.80 11.07 -7.47
CA PRO A 53 16.34 9.72 -7.37
C PRO A 53 16.39 9.28 -5.91
N ARG A 54 15.90 8.07 -5.61
CA ARG A 54 16.04 7.47 -4.29
C ARG A 54 17.53 7.33 -3.97
N LYS A 55 17.96 7.84 -2.82
CA LYS A 55 19.27 7.46 -2.30
C LYS A 55 19.21 6.03 -1.78
N GLU A 56 20.34 5.34 -1.85
CA GLU A 56 20.49 4.03 -1.23
C GLU A 56 20.14 4.13 0.26
N ASN A 57 19.24 3.27 0.74
CA ASN A 57 18.75 3.22 2.12
C ASN A 57 17.84 4.38 2.61
N GLU A 58 17.20 5.14 1.71
CA GLU A 58 16.12 6.05 2.10
C GLU A 58 14.73 5.44 1.88
N ILE A 59 13.92 5.36 2.94
CA ILE A 59 12.49 5.03 2.84
C ILE A 59 11.76 6.30 2.37
N SER A 60 11.07 6.21 1.24
CA SER A 60 10.21 7.26 0.73
C SER A 60 8.74 6.88 0.92
N TRP A 61 7.89 7.87 1.17
CA TRP A 61 6.45 7.69 1.10
C TRP A 61 6.01 7.27 -0.31
N SER A 62 5.01 6.40 -0.40
CA SER A 62 4.31 6.16 -1.67
C SER A 62 3.53 7.40 -2.07
N ASP A 63 3.28 7.57 -3.37
CA ASP A 63 2.49 8.70 -3.86
C ASP A 63 1.08 8.69 -3.22
N GLY A 64 0.62 9.85 -2.77
CA GLY A 64 -0.63 10.01 -2.01
C GLY A 64 -0.58 9.53 -0.55
N ALA A 65 0.45 8.77 -0.12
CA ALA A 65 0.50 8.17 1.21
C ALA A 65 0.62 9.18 2.34
N LEU A 66 1.41 10.25 2.14
CA LEU A 66 1.53 11.33 3.11
C LEU A 66 0.16 11.94 3.39
N ASP A 67 -0.55 12.33 2.33
CA ASP A 67 -1.85 12.97 2.50
C ASP A 67 -2.90 12.00 3.05
N GLY A 68 -2.86 10.72 2.66
CA GLY A 68 -3.77 9.69 3.17
C GLY A 68 -3.54 9.29 4.63
N VAL A 69 -2.29 9.17 5.09
CA VAL A 69 -2.00 8.85 6.49
C VAL A 69 -2.22 10.07 7.39
N PHE A 70 -1.80 11.26 6.94
CA PHE A 70 -1.87 12.46 7.77
C PHE A 70 -3.24 13.13 7.77
N SER A 71 -4.11 12.90 6.77
CA SER A 71 -5.51 13.35 6.85
C SER A 71 -6.25 12.78 8.05
N HIS A 72 -5.80 11.64 8.59
CA HIS A 72 -6.40 10.98 9.76
C HIS A 72 -5.76 11.40 11.09
N HIS A 73 -4.57 12.03 11.09
CA HIS A 73 -3.74 12.16 12.31
C HIS A 73 -3.11 13.52 12.59
N MET A 74 -3.25 14.54 11.75
CA MET A 74 -2.64 15.86 12.02
C MET A 74 -3.62 17.02 11.88
N ALA A 75 -4.20 17.42 13.02
CA ALA A 75 -4.61 18.79 13.26
C ALA A 75 -3.48 19.48 14.04
N GLY A 76 -2.41 19.92 13.35
CA GLY A 76 -1.36 20.73 13.99
C GLY A 76 0.04 20.52 13.43
N GLY A 77 0.43 21.38 12.49
CA GLY A 77 1.81 21.73 12.16
C GLY A 77 1.90 23.26 12.03
N ASP A 78 3.09 23.82 12.28
CA ASP A 78 3.40 25.27 12.45
C ASP A 78 2.55 26.25 11.61
N GLU A 79 2.28 27.45 12.16
CA GLU A 79 1.47 28.52 11.57
C GLU A 79 1.97 28.94 10.16
N THR A 80 1.64 28.17 9.13
CA THR A 80 1.79 28.57 7.73
C THR A 80 1.06 29.91 7.60
N ASP A 81 1.76 30.95 7.14
CA ASP A 81 1.18 32.28 6.96
C ASP A 81 0.25 32.28 5.72
N VAL A 82 -0.98 31.81 5.92
CA VAL A 82 -1.99 31.64 4.87
C VAL A 82 -2.36 32.99 4.24
N GLN A 83 -2.34 34.07 5.03
CA GLN A 83 -2.61 35.42 4.53
C GLN A 83 -1.54 35.84 3.52
N LYS A 84 -0.25 35.62 3.84
CA LYS A 84 0.85 35.87 2.92
C LYS A 84 0.73 35.02 1.65
N ILE A 85 0.34 33.75 1.76
CA ILE A 85 0.12 32.88 0.58
C ILE A 85 -0.98 33.46 -0.31
N ARG A 86 -2.12 33.89 0.27
CA ARG A 86 -3.21 34.54 -0.47
C ARG A 86 -2.73 35.80 -1.19
N ASP A 87 -1.99 36.67 -0.50
CA ASP A 87 -1.50 37.93 -1.09
C ASP A 87 -0.49 37.69 -2.22
N LEU A 88 0.36 36.66 -2.08
CA LEU A 88 1.27 36.22 -3.14
C LEU A 88 0.52 35.61 -4.33
N LEU A 89 -0.51 34.78 -4.09
CA LEU A 89 -1.38 34.22 -5.12
C LEU A 89 -2.07 35.34 -5.92
N LYS A 90 -2.63 36.33 -5.22
CA LYS A 90 -3.22 37.52 -5.84
C LYS A 90 -2.21 38.25 -6.73
N ALA A 91 -1.03 38.55 -6.18
CA ALA A 91 0.00 39.26 -6.94
C ALA A 91 0.45 38.49 -8.18
N ALA A 92 0.64 37.18 -8.07
CA ALA A 92 1.02 36.31 -9.18
C ALA A 92 -0.07 36.25 -10.26
N ALA A 93 -1.34 36.06 -9.88
CA ALA A 93 -2.47 36.02 -10.81
C ALA A 93 -2.69 37.37 -11.51
N GLU A 94 -2.63 38.49 -10.76
CA GLU A 94 -3.02 39.80 -11.29
C GLU A 94 -1.92 40.53 -12.06
N LYS A 95 -0.68 40.48 -11.57
CA LYS A 95 0.48 41.15 -12.19
C LYS A 95 1.12 40.29 -13.26
N GLY A 96 1.17 38.97 -13.06
CA GLY A 96 1.74 38.01 -14.00
C GLY A 96 3.25 38.17 -14.26
N ASP A 97 3.96 38.96 -13.48
CA ASP A 97 5.41 39.18 -13.64
C ASP A 97 6.24 38.05 -13.00
N LYS A 98 7.49 37.91 -13.46
CA LYS A 98 8.41 36.85 -13.02
C LYS A 98 8.66 36.87 -11.51
N ALA A 99 8.74 38.05 -10.90
CA ALA A 99 9.04 38.19 -9.48
C ALA A 99 7.86 37.70 -8.62
N SER A 100 6.64 38.11 -8.98
CA SER A 100 5.41 37.74 -8.29
C SER A 100 5.14 36.22 -8.39
N VAL A 101 5.31 35.62 -9.57
CA VAL A 101 5.16 34.16 -9.75
C VAL A 101 6.23 33.40 -8.96
N SER A 102 7.50 33.83 -9.03
CA SER A 102 8.59 33.17 -8.28
C SER A 102 8.37 33.22 -6.77
N ALA A 103 7.90 34.35 -6.24
CA ALA A 103 7.64 34.52 -4.82
C ALA A 103 6.48 33.63 -4.35
N PHE A 104 5.42 33.51 -5.15
CA PHE A 104 4.31 32.60 -4.85
C PHE A 104 4.75 31.14 -4.84
N LEU A 105 5.44 30.67 -5.88
CA LEU A 105 5.88 29.26 -5.93
C LEU A 105 6.85 28.91 -4.79
N ALA A 106 7.77 29.80 -4.45
CA ALA A 106 8.67 29.60 -3.32
C ALA A 106 7.92 29.41 -1.99
N ALA A 107 6.75 30.03 -1.83
CA ALA A 107 5.96 29.92 -0.60
C ALA A 107 5.16 28.61 -0.48
N VAL A 108 4.97 27.86 -1.58
CA VAL A 108 4.08 26.68 -1.61
C VAL A 108 4.79 25.39 -2.05
N ARG A 109 6.12 25.43 -2.23
CA ARG A 109 6.92 24.28 -2.68
C ARG A 109 7.19 23.26 -1.59
N GLU A 110 7.58 23.73 -0.41
CA GLU A 110 8.15 22.86 0.64
C GLU A 110 7.09 22.16 1.49
N GLU A 111 6.02 22.87 1.86
CA GLU A 111 4.95 22.34 2.72
C GLU A 111 3.83 21.71 1.88
N SER A 112 3.31 20.56 2.32
CA SER A 112 2.13 19.95 1.69
C SER A 112 0.94 20.91 1.82
N PRO A 113 0.19 21.17 0.73
CA PRO A 113 -1.02 21.98 0.79
C PRO A 113 -2.07 21.49 1.78
N LEU A 114 -2.06 20.20 2.13
CA LEU A 114 -3.03 19.61 3.06
C LEU A 114 -3.15 20.38 4.39
N GLY A 115 -2.04 20.95 4.89
CA GLY A 115 -2.02 21.67 6.17
C GLY A 115 -2.71 23.05 6.15
N TYR A 116 -2.82 23.70 5.00
CA TYR A 116 -3.28 25.09 4.91
C TYR A 116 -4.33 25.36 3.83
N ILE A 117 -4.62 24.39 2.95
CA ILE A 117 -5.46 24.62 1.76
C ILE A 117 -6.88 25.03 2.12
N ASP A 118 -7.51 24.41 3.12
CA ASP A 118 -8.88 24.75 3.51
C ASP A 118 -8.99 26.19 4.02
N GLN A 119 -8.04 26.62 4.85
CA GLN A 119 -7.96 28.00 5.34
C GLN A 119 -7.70 28.98 4.19
N LEU A 120 -6.83 28.62 3.23
CA LEU A 120 -6.55 29.46 2.06
C LEU A 120 -7.80 29.63 1.20
N LEU A 121 -8.52 28.54 0.91
CA LEU A 121 -9.75 28.56 0.12
C LEU A 121 -10.83 29.40 0.82
N GLN A 122 -10.97 29.27 2.15
CA GLN A 122 -11.88 30.10 2.94
C GLN A 122 -11.51 31.58 2.85
N LEU A 123 -10.24 31.95 3.02
CA LEU A 123 -9.78 33.34 2.93
C LEU A 123 -10.00 33.96 1.55
N ILE A 124 -9.83 33.18 0.47
CA ILE A 124 -10.12 33.63 -0.91
C ILE A 124 -11.59 34.02 -1.04
N VAL A 125 -12.51 33.21 -0.49
CA VAL A 125 -13.96 33.46 -0.53
C VAL A 125 -14.36 34.65 0.34
N GLU A 126 -13.82 34.73 1.56
CA GLU A 126 -14.19 35.76 2.56
C GLU A 126 -13.69 37.15 2.20
N GLN A 127 -12.41 37.28 1.87
CA GLN A 127 -11.80 38.60 1.62
C GLN A 127 -12.09 39.12 0.23
N GLN A 128 -12.40 38.22 -0.71
CA GLN A 128 -12.54 38.53 -2.12
C GLN A 128 -11.32 39.36 -2.62
N GLY A 129 -11.51 40.11 -3.70
CA GLY A 129 -10.53 41.08 -4.17
C GLY A 129 -9.34 40.47 -4.92
N ILE A 130 -9.47 39.23 -5.39
CA ILE A 130 -8.66 38.68 -6.49
C ILE A 130 -9.57 38.66 -7.72
N ASP A 131 -9.06 39.13 -8.85
CA ASP A 131 -9.77 39.00 -10.13
C ASP A 131 -10.06 37.52 -10.45
N ALA A 132 -11.35 37.17 -10.59
CA ALA A 132 -11.80 35.79 -10.73
C ALA A 132 -11.34 35.13 -12.05
N GLU A 133 -11.34 35.88 -13.15
CA GLU A 133 -10.90 35.37 -14.45
C GLU A 133 -9.40 35.09 -14.43
N LYS A 134 -8.62 36.04 -13.89
CA LYS A 134 -7.16 35.85 -13.75
C LYS A 134 -6.81 34.72 -12.78
N LEU A 135 -7.54 34.57 -11.68
CA LEU A 135 -7.31 33.48 -10.73
C LEU A 135 -7.61 32.12 -11.37
N ALA A 136 -8.70 32.01 -12.13
CA ALA A 136 -9.05 30.81 -12.87
C ALA A 136 -7.97 30.44 -13.90
N ASP A 137 -7.59 31.41 -14.75
CA ASP A 137 -6.58 31.20 -15.80
C ASP A 137 -5.21 30.87 -15.21
N PHE A 138 -4.81 31.53 -14.11
CA PHE A 138 -3.53 31.25 -13.46
C PHE A 138 -3.49 29.85 -12.86
N SER A 139 -4.57 29.44 -12.18
CA SER A 139 -4.68 28.11 -11.58
C SER A 139 -4.70 27.02 -12.66
N ALA A 140 -5.44 27.22 -13.75
CA ALA A 140 -5.45 26.31 -14.88
C ALA A 140 -4.08 26.24 -15.56
N TRP A 141 -3.35 27.36 -15.65
CA TRP A 141 -1.99 27.38 -16.17
C TRP A 141 -1.01 26.61 -15.28
N LEU A 142 -1.05 26.79 -13.96
CA LEU A 142 -0.21 26.04 -13.01
C LEU A 142 -0.48 24.53 -13.10
N ALA A 143 -1.76 24.12 -13.05
CA ALA A 143 -2.13 22.72 -13.14
C ALA A 143 -1.67 22.05 -14.43
N GLN A 144 -1.65 22.78 -15.55
CA GLN A 144 -1.26 22.24 -16.86
C GLN A 144 0.23 22.30 -17.17
N ASN A 145 1.01 23.14 -16.49
CA ASN A 145 2.40 23.43 -16.86
C ASN A 145 3.43 23.12 -15.76
N SER A 146 3.03 23.07 -14.48
CA SER A 146 3.95 22.82 -13.38
C SER A 146 4.48 21.37 -13.38
N PRO A 147 5.77 21.15 -13.06
CA PRO A 147 6.30 19.85 -12.72
C PRO A 147 6.16 19.51 -11.22
N GLU A 148 5.80 20.48 -10.38
CA GLU A 148 5.88 20.41 -8.93
C GLU A 148 4.54 20.01 -8.29
N ARG A 149 4.55 18.93 -7.51
CA ARG A 149 3.33 18.31 -6.95
C ARG A 149 2.52 19.25 -6.05
N ASN A 150 3.16 19.99 -5.15
CA ASN A 150 2.45 20.86 -4.19
C ASN A 150 1.80 22.06 -4.90
N VAL A 151 2.45 22.60 -5.93
CA VAL A 151 1.88 23.65 -6.78
C VAL A 151 0.65 23.14 -7.53
N ILE A 152 0.72 21.93 -8.09
CA ILE A 152 -0.39 21.30 -8.81
C ILE A 152 -1.57 21.06 -7.87
N LYS A 153 -1.34 20.47 -6.69
CA LYS A 153 -2.36 20.21 -5.67
C LYS A 153 -3.13 21.48 -5.29
N LEU A 154 -2.40 22.57 -4.99
CA LEU A 154 -3.00 23.87 -4.69
C LEU A 154 -3.82 24.39 -5.88
N ALA A 155 -3.26 24.34 -7.09
CA ALA A 155 -3.96 24.79 -8.29
C ALA A 155 -5.26 24.01 -8.51
N MET A 156 -5.24 22.69 -8.34
CA MET A 156 -6.42 21.82 -8.43
C MET A 156 -7.51 22.22 -7.42
N SER A 157 -7.12 22.51 -6.17
CA SER A 157 -8.05 22.99 -5.15
C SER A 157 -8.69 24.33 -5.49
N VAL A 158 -7.93 25.28 -6.03
CA VAL A 158 -8.46 26.59 -6.45
C VAL A 158 -9.41 26.46 -7.65
N LEU A 159 -9.15 25.53 -8.57
CA LEU A 159 -10.03 25.25 -9.72
C LEU A 159 -11.45 24.82 -9.30
N ALA A 160 -11.66 24.34 -8.07
CA ALA A 160 -12.97 23.99 -7.54
C ALA A 160 -13.98 25.17 -7.56
N PHE A 161 -13.50 26.42 -7.53
CA PHE A 161 -14.34 27.61 -7.61
C PHE A 161 -14.81 27.96 -9.03
N PHE A 162 -14.23 27.33 -10.06
CA PHE A 162 -14.42 27.70 -11.45
C PHE A 162 -15.00 26.52 -12.25
N PRO A 163 -16.30 26.18 -12.05
CA PRO A 163 -16.94 25.07 -12.74
C PRO A 163 -16.93 25.29 -14.25
N GLY A 164 -16.48 24.28 -14.99
CA GLY A 164 -16.43 24.30 -16.46
C GLY A 164 -15.79 23.03 -17.00
N GLN A 165 -16.10 22.69 -18.26
CA GLN A 165 -15.61 21.45 -18.87
C GLN A 165 -14.08 21.40 -18.92
N GLU A 166 -13.43 22.51 -19.27
CA GLU A 166 -11.96 22.58 -19.34
C GLU A 166 -11.30 22.27 -17.99
N ASN A 167 -11.77 22.90 -16.90
CA ASN A 167 -11.24 22.66 -15.56
C ASN A 167 -11.55 21.25 -15.07
N SER A 168 -12.74 20.74 -15.38
CA SER A 168 -13.10 19.35 -15.05
C SER A 168 -12.20 18.35 -15.79
N ASP A 169 -11.85 18.61 -17.06
CA ASP A 169 -10.94 17.77 -17.83
C ASP A 169 -9.52 17.80 -17.24
N ILE A 170 -9.03 18.97 -16.80
CA ILE A 170 -7.72 19.11 -16.12
C ILE A 170 -7.68 18.25 -14.85
N LEU A 171 -8.68 18.40 -13.99
CA LEU A 171 -8.80 17.64 -12.74
C LEU A 171 -8.90 16.14 -13.03
N PHE A 172 -9.66 15.73 -14.03
CA PHE A 172 -9.82 14.33 -14.41
C PHE A 172 -8.51 13.69 -14.89
N VAL A 173 -7.68 14.42 -15.64
CA VAL A 173 -6.37 13.91 -16.09
C VAL A 173 -5.42 13.74 -14.90
N LEU A 174 -5.26 14.77 -14.07
CA LEU A 174 -4.32 14.75 -12.94
C LEU A 174 -4.71 13.70 -11.90
N ALA A 175 -6.00 13.59 -11.57
CA ALA A 175 -6.50 12.69 -10.54
C ALA A 175 -6.33 11.19 -10.83
N ALA A 176 -5.86 10.82 -12.03
CA ALA A 176 -5.45 9.46 -12.35
C ALA A 176 -4.18 9.03 -11.62
N HIS A 177 -3.45 9.98 -11.03
CA HIS A 177 -2.27 9.75 -10.21
C HIS A 177 -2.62 9.88 -8.73
N ASP A 178 -2.21 8.90 -7.92
CA ASP A 178 -2.52 8.82 -6.49
C ASP A 178 -2.19 10.10 -5.71
N GLU A 179 -1.03 10.72 -6.00
CA GLU A 179 -0.61 12.02 -5.45
C GLU A 179 -1.65 13.15 -5.61
N PHE A 180 -2.49 13.10 -6.66
CA PHE A 180 -3.44 14.16 -7.02
C PHE A 180 -4.91 13.75 -6.86
N THR A 181 -5.19 12.46 -6.62
CA THR A 181 -6.57 11.93 -6.62
C THR A 181 -7.45 12.63 -5.58
N LEU A 182 -6.95 12.84 -4.36
CA LEU A 182 -7.68 13.53 -3.28
C LEU A 182 -8.16 14.93 -3.73
N TYR A 183 -7.23 15.76 -4.18
CA TYR A 183 -7.51 17.13 -4.63
C TYR A 183 -8.47 17.15 -5.81
N GLY A 184 -8.30 16.19 -6.73
CA GLY A 184 -9.15 16.05 -7.90
C GLY A 184 -10.59 15.70 -7.55
N ILE A 185 -10.80 14.69 -6.71
CA ILE A 185 -12.17 14.25 -6.38
C ILE A 185 -12.91 15.27 -5.51
N VAL A 186 -12.21 15.96 -4.60
CA VAL A 186 -12.79 17.04 -3.80
C VAL A 186 -13.23 18.20 -4.69
N ALA A 187 -12.38 18.65 -5.62
CA ALA A 187 -12.73 19.71 -6.56
C ALA A 187 -13.89 19.30 -7.50
N GLN A 188 -13.90 18.06 -8.00
CA GLN A 188 -14.97 17.55 -8.86
C GLN A 188 -16.32 17.44 -8.12
N ALA A 189 -16.30 17.06 -6.84
CA ALA A 189 -17.51 17.04 -6.00
C ALA A 189 -18.08 18.45 -5.80
N ALA A 190 -17.20 19.45 -5.61
CA ALA A 190 -17.61 20.84 -5.51
C ALA A 190 -18.25 21.35 -6.82
N MET A 191 -17.70 20.96 -7.99
CA MET A 191 -18.15 21.44 -9.30
C MET A 191 -19.37 20.70 -9.86
N THR A 192 -19.56 19.42 -9.52
CA THR A 192 -20.57 18.55 -10.14
C THR A 192 -21.81 18.40 -9.27
N LYS A 193 -22.79 19.32 -9.42
CA LYS A 193 -23.99 19.35 -8.56
C LYS A 193 -25.03 18.27 -8.88
N ASN A 194 -25.05 17.72 -10.09
CA ASN A 194 -26.00 16.67 -10.45
C ASN A 194 -25.50 15.31 -9.89
N PRO A 195 -26.25 14.64 -9.00
CA PRO A 195 -25.78 13.41 -8.36
C PRO A 195 -25.48 12.27 -9.33
N GLN A 196 -26.28 12.10 -10.39
CA GLN A 196 -26.09 11.04 -11.37
C GLN A 196 -24.83 11.29 -12.24
N ALA A 197 -24.59 12.54 -12.61
CA ALA A 197 -23.38 12.94 -13.33
C ALA A 197 -22.14 12.78 -12.45
N TYR A 198 -22.25 13.12 -11.16
CA TYR A 198 -21.17 12.93 -10.19
C TYR A 198 -20.88 11.45 -9.97
N GLU A 199 -21.89 10.58 -9.80
CA GLU A 199 -21.69 9.14 -9.67
C GLU A 199 -20.95 8.56 -10.88
N ALA A 200 -21.37 8.94 -12.09
CA ALA A 200 -20.72 8.49 -13.32
C ALA A 200 -19.28 8.99 -13.44
N LEU A 201 -18.99 10.24 -13.04
CA LEU A 201 -17.65 10.81 -13.03
C LEU A 201 -16.76 10.14 -11.98
N TRP A 202 -17.25 10.05 -10.73
CA TRP A 202 -16.57 9.38 -9.62
C TRP A 202 -16.18 7.96 -10.02
N TRP A 203 -17.10 7.21 -10.63
CA TRP A 203 -16.83 5.81 -10.98
C TRP A 203 -15.77 5.68 -12.08
N ARG A 204 -15.77 6.59 -13.06
CA ARG A 204 -14.69 6.67 -14.06
C ARG A 204 -13.35 7.02 -13.44
N MET A 205 -13.31 7.87 -12.42
CA MET A 205 -12.07 8.21 -11.71
C MET A 205 -11.59 7.06 -10.83
N ALA A 206 -12.49 6.39 -10.12
CA ALA A 206 -12.16 5.32 -9.18
C ALA A 206 -11.49 4.12 -9.88
N LYS A 207 -11.94 3.78 -11.10
CA LYS A 207 -11.31 2.73 -11.92
C LYS A 207 -9.90 3.06 -12.41
N ARG A 208 -9.50 4.35 -12.39
CA ARG A 208 -8.20 4.82 -12.90
C ARG A 208 -7.13 4.96 -11.83
N VAL A 209 -7.44 4.53 -10.59
CA VAL A 209 -6.53 4.64 -9.45
C VAL A 209 -6.47 3.31 -8.70
N ASP A 210 -5.34 3.06 -8.08
CA ASP A 210 -5.02 1.85 -7.34
C ASP A 210 -3.99 2.22 -6.28
N GLY A 211 -4.22 1.87 -5.01
CA GLY A 211 -3.43 2.35 -3.88
C GLY A 211 -4.10 3.52 -3.14
N TRP A 212 -3.34 4.56 -2.79
CA TRP A 212 -3.87 5.70 -2.02
C TRP A 212 -4.94 6.48 -2.78
N GLY A 213 -4.82 6.55 -4.11
CA GLY A 213 -5.87 7.12 -4.94
C GLY A 213 -7.17 6.34 -4.80
N ARG A 214 -7.11 5.00 -4.78
CA ARG A 214 -8.29 4.14 -4.55
C ARG A 214 -8.89 4.36 -3.17
N VAL A 215 -8.06 4.43 -2.12
CA VAL A 215 -8.50 4.73 -0.76
C VAL A 215 -9.28 6.05 -0.73
N HIS A 216 -8.71 7.13 -1.27
CA HIS A 216 -9.36 8.44 -1.29
C HIS A 216 -10.71 8.45 -2.03
N MET A 217 -10.81 7.70 -3.12
CA MET A 217 -12.06 7.54 -3.85
C MET A 217 -13.11 6.80 -3.02
N ILE A 218 -12.76 5.64 -2.45
CA ILE A 218 -13.66 4.78 -1.70
C ILE A 218 -14.17 5.42 -0.40
N GLU A 219 -13.35 6.20 0.30
CA GLU A 219 -13.78 7.01 1.44
C GLU A 219 -14.83 8.08 1.06
N ARG A 220 -14.95 8.40 -0.23
CA ARG A 220 -15.79 9.48 -0.79
C ARG A 220 -16.79 8.93 -1.81
N ILE A 221 -17.29 7.71 -1.62
CA ILE A 221 -18.35 7.11 -2.45
C ILE A 221 -19.55 8.08 -2.51
N PRO A 222 -20.16 8.30 -3.70
CA PRO A 222 -21.37 9.10 -3.84
C PRO A 222 -22.50 8.59 -2.94
N GLU A 223 -23.28 9.51 -2.36
CA GLU A 223 -24.43 9.15 -1.52
C GLU A 223 -25.46 8.32 -2.30
N ASN A 224 -25.97 7.25 -1.68
CA ASN A 224 -26.98 6.36 -2.25
C ASN A 224 -26.60 5.80 -3.64
N PRO A 225 -25.45 5.10 -3.75
CA PRO A 225 -24.92 4.66 -5.04
C PRO A 225 -25.93 3.76 -5.76
N GLY A 226 -26.07 3.93 -7.08
CA GLY A 226 -26.93 3.11 -7.93
C GLY A 226 -26.56 1.61 -7.91
N LYS A 227 -27.49 0.74 -8.31
CA LYS A 227 -27.28 -0.72 -8.33
C LYS A 227 -25.99 -1.12 -9.08
N PRO A 228 -25.66 -0.57 -10.27
CA PRO A 228 -24.44 -0.94 -10.99
C PRO A 228 -23.17 -0.58 -10.21
N LEU A 229 -23.13 0.59 -9.56
CA LEU A 229 -22.00 1.00 -8.74
C LEU A 229 -21.85 0.10 -7.51
N ARG A 230 -22.96 -0.22 -6.81
CA ARG A 230 -22.93 -1.17 -5.68
C ARG A 230 -22.38 -2.53 -6.08
N GLN A 231 -22.80 -3.06 -7.25
CA GLN A 231 -22.30 -4.34 -7.75
C GLN A 231 -20.79 -4.31 -8.01
N TRP A 232 -20.27 -3.19 -8.53
CA TRP A 232 -18.84 -3.01 -8.75
C TRP A 232 -18.07 -2.88 -7.45
N LEU A 233 -18.58 -2.13 -6.46
CA LEU A 233 -17.95 -2.04 -5.12
C LEU A 233 -17.72 -3.43 -4.51
N LEU A 234 -18.69 -4.34 -4.68
CA LEU A 234 -18.64 -5.70 -4.14
C LEU A 234 -17.80 -6.70 -4.97
N ARG A 235 -17.34 -6.34 -6.17
CA ARG A 235 -16.61 -7.24 -7.08
C ARG A 235 -15.18 -6.81 -7.36
N ASP A 236 -14.95 -5.50 -7.40
CA ASP A 236 -13.68 -4.92 -7.85
C ASP A 236 -13.33 -3.64 -7.07
N GLY A 237 -14.34 -2.87 -6.62
CA GLY A 237 -14.10 -1.60 -5.94
C GLY A 237 -13.32 -1.71 -4.63
N TYR A 238 -13.44 -2.84 -3.92
CA TYR A 238 -12.67 -3.12 -2.71
C TYR A 238 -11.19 -3.40 -2.98
N ASN A 239 -10.83 -3.92 -4.16
CA ASN A 239 -9.47 -4.37 -4.44
C ASN A 239 -8.51 -3.16 -4.48
N ASN A 240 -7.39 -3.27 -3.76
CA ASN A 240 -6.49 -2.16 -3.53
C ASN A 240 -5.03 -2.61 -3.36
N ALA A 241 -4.09 -1.97 -4.07
CA ALA A 241 -2.67 -2.28 -3.99
C ALA A 241 -1.97 -1.91 -2.67
N VAL A 242 -2.59 -1.09 -1.81
CA VAL A 242 -2.07 -0.83 -0.45
C VAL A 242 -2.53 -1.95 0.48
N MET A 243 -3.80 -1.95 0.86
CA MET A 243 -4.45 -2.95 1.71
C MET A 243 -5.96 -2.90 1.44
N ASN A 244 -6.60 -4.06 1.36
CA ASN A 244 -8.06 -4.15 1.23
C ASN A 244 -8.76 -3.68 2.51
N GLU A 245 -8.07 -3.71 3.65
CA GLU A 245 -8.54 -3.25 4.95
C GLU A 245 -8.95 -1.75 4.94
N TYR A 246 -8.35 -0.90 4.10
CA TYR A 246 -8.76 0.50 3.96
C TYR A 246 -10.10 0.70 3.23
N THR A 247 -10.50 -0.26 2.40
CA THR A 247 -11.63 -0.12 1.45
C THR A 247 -12.80 -1.04 1.77
N ALA A 248 -12.54 -2.17 2.46
CA ALA A 248 -13.49 -3.24 2.68
C ALA A 248 -14.77 -2.78 3.40
N TRP A 249 -14.66 -2.02 4.49
CA TRP A 249 -15.82 -1.56 5.25
C TRP A 249 -16.74 -0.65 4.43
N TYR A 250 -16.17 0.29 3.69
CA TYR A 250 -16.91 1.18 2.80
C TYR A 250 -17.62 0.39 1.69
N CYS A 251 -16.92 -0.56 1.05
CA CYS A 251 -17.49 -1.41 0.01
C CYS A 251 -18.58 -2.34 0.56
N ALA A 252 -18.40 -2.94 1.73
CA ALA A 252 -19.41 -3.77 2.38
C ALA A 252 -20.69 -2.99 2.68
N THR A 253 -20.53 -1.79 3.26
CA THR A 253 -21.61 -0.92 3.72
C THR A 253 -22.34 -0.27 2.54
N GLN A 254 -21.62 0.44 1.67
CA GLN A 254 -22.21 1.17 0.54
C GLN A 254 -22.63 0.24 -0.60
N GLY A 255 -21.93 -0.90 -0.77
CA GLY A 255 -22.32 -1.96 -1.71
C GLY A 255 -23.50 -2.79 -1.20
N ARG A 256 -23.85 -2.69 0.09
CA ARG A 256 -24.89 -3.49 0.76
C ARG A 256 -24.65 -4.99 0.63
N LEU A 257 -23.47 -5.43 1.05
CA LEU A 257 -23.01 -6.81 0.89
C LEU A 257 -24.00 -7.82 1.46
N ALA A 258 -24.51 -7.60 2.68
CA ALA A 258 -25.52 -8.47 3.27
C ALA A 258 -26.77 -8.60 2.37
N GLU A 259 -27.31 -7.50 1.85
CA GLU A 259 -28.46 -7.50 0.92
C GLU A 259 -28.14 -8.32 -0.34
N ALA A 260 -26.95 -8.10 -0.91
CA ALA A 260 -26.50 -8.78 -2.14
C ALA A 260 -26.39 -10.30 -2.00
N LEU A 261 -26.12 -10.81 -0.79
CA LEU A 261 -26.02 -12.24 -0.49
C LEU A 261 -27.38 -12.91 -0.16
N THR A 262 -28.49 -12.20 -0.31
CA THR A 262 -29.84 -12.77 -0.07
C THR A 262 -30.24 -13.77 -1.17
N GLU A 263 -29.88 -13.46 -2.42
CA GLU A 263 -30.10 -14.34 -3.57
C GLU A 263 -28.85 -15.17 -3.84
N PRO A 264 -28.93 -16.30 -4.57
CA PRO A 264 -27.77 -17.08 -4.96
C PRO A 264 -26.67 -16.21 -5.59
N ALA A 265 -25.47 -16.24 -5.01
CA ALA A 265 -24.33 -15.46 -5.47
C ALA A 265 -23.65 -16.13 -6.68
N ASP A 266 -23.30 -15.32 -7.69
CA ASP A 266 -22.37 -15.74 -8.72
C ASP A 266 -20.92 -15.83 -8.18
N ALA A 267 -20.02 -16.44 -8.94
CA ALA A 267 -18.63 -16.64 -8.51
C ALA A 267 -17.90 -15.32 -8.21
N GLU A 268 -18.16 -14.25 -8.99
CA GLU A 268 -17.53 -12.95 -8.80
C GLU A 268 -18.00 -12.25 -7.51
N LEU A 269 -19.29 -12.31 -7.19
CA LEU A 269 -19.84 -11.80 -5.95
C LEU A 269 -19.34 -12.60 -4.76
N LEU A 270 -19.29 -13.93 -4.87
CA LEU A 270 -18.83 -14.77 -3.77
C LEU A 270 -17.35 -14.54 -3.49
N HIS A 271 -16.52 -14.40 -4.53
CA HIS A 271 -15.11 -14.04 -4.41
C HIS A 271 -14.94 -12.67 -3.74
N GLY A 272 -15.62 -11.63 -4.26
CA GLY A 272 -15.54 -10.29 -3.66
C GLY A 272 -16.09 -10.21 -2.22
N ALA A 273 -17.15 -10.96 -1.91
CA ALA A 273 -17.64 -11.11 -0.55
C ALA A 273 -16.60 -11.77 0.37
N THR A 274 -15.86 -12.75 -0.16
CA THR A 274 -14.80 -13.45 0.57
C THR A 274 -13.67 -12.50 0.93
N GLU A 275 -13.16 -11.76 -0.04
CA GLU A 275 -12.06 -10.81 0.15
C GLU A 275 -12.45 -9.65 1.07
N ILE A 276 -13.66 -9.09 0.91
CA ILE A 276 -14.18 -8.02 1.77
C ILE A 276 -14.30 -8.50 3.22
N LEU A 277 -14.95 -9.65 3.45
CA LEU A 277 -15.13 -10.16 4.81
C LEU A 277 -13.78 -10.58 5.42
N GLN A 278 -12.88 -11.17 4.64
CA GLN A 278 -11.55 -11.52 5.13
C GLN A 278 -10.77 -10.30 5.60
N ALA A 279 -10.78 -9.20 4.83
CA ALA A 279 -10.16 -7.94 5.24
C ALA A 279 -10.78 -7.37 6.52
N LEU A 280 -12.12 -7.43 6.64
CA LEU A 280 -12.80 -7.01 7.88
C LEU A 280 -12.39 -7.86 9.10
N PHE A 281 -12.21 -9.17 8.94
CA PHE A 281 -11.77 -10.06 10.02
C PHE A 281 -10.28 -9.93 10.37
N ASN A 282 -9.42 -9.61 9.39
CA ASN A 282 -8.00 -9.36 9.65
C ASN A 282 -7.80 -8.15 10.59
N GLY A 283 -8.71 -7.17 10.52
CA GLY A 283 -8.54 -5.89 11.18
C GLY A 283 -7.45 -5.05 10.51
N GLY A 284 -7.41 -3.76 10.80
CA GLY A 284 -6.48 -2.86 10.13
C GLY A 284 -6.50 -1.44 10.65
N PRO A 285 -5.88 -0.50 9.91
CA PRO A 285 -5.82 0.91 10.29
C PRO A 285 -7.17 1.65 10.12
N ALA A 286 -8.16 1.02 9.47
CA ALA A 286 -9.51 1.56 9.23
C ALA A 286 -10.57 0.68 9.92
N GLN A 287 -11.85 0.99 9.70
CA GLN A 287 -12.98 0.24 10.27
C GLN A 287 -12.92 -1.25 9.94
N ASP A 288 -13.27 -2.09 10.91
CA ASP A 288 -13.17 -3.55 10.80
C ASP A 288 -14.53 -4.26 10.95
N ILE A 289 -14.52 -5.57 11.15
CA ILE A 289 -15.74 -6.37 11.32
C ILE A 289 -16.61 -5.89 12.49
N SER A 290 -16.03 -5.31 13.55
CA SER A 290 -16.73 -4.78 14.72
C SER A 290 -17.57 -3.56 14.36
N ASP A 291 -17.09 -2.75 13.41
CA ASP A 291 -17.75 -1.55 12.91
C ASP A 291 -18.78 -1.85 11.82
N TYR A 292 -18.85 -3.09 11.33
CA TYR A 292 -19.82 -3.49 10.32
C TYR A 292 -21.14 -3.91 10.97
N ASP A 293 -22.16 -3.05 10.86
CA ASP A 293 -23.48 -3.25 11.50
C ASP A 293 -24.15 -4.56 11.05
N ASP A 294 -24.09 -4.87 9.75
CA ASP A 294 -24.73 -6.06 9.17
C ASP A 294 -23.92 -7.36 9.34
N ARG A 295 -22.79 -7.33 10.07
CA ARG A 295 -21.82 -8.44 10.19
C ARG A 295 -22.46 -9.80 10.44
N ALA A 296 -23.42 -9.88 11.37
CA ALA A 296 -24.09 -11.12 11.74
C ALA A 296 -24.94 -11.70 10.61
N GLN A 297 -25.74 -10.85 9.96
CA GLN A 297 -26.59 -11.25 8.85
C GLN A 297 -25.75 -11.57 7.60
N CYS A 298 -24.71 -10.78 7.34
CA CYS A 298 -23.80 -10.98 6.24
C CYS A 298 -23.08 -12.33 6.33
N CYS A 299 -22.49 -12.65 7.49
CA CYS A 299 -21.84 -13.95 7.70
C CYS A 299 -22.83 -15.11 7.58
N LEU A 300 -24.03 -14.98 8.14
CA LEU A 300 -25.05 -16.03 8.05
C LEU A 300 -25.45 -16.30 6.59
N ARG A 301 -25.66 -15.25 5.81
CA ARG A 301 -25.98 -15.37 4.38
C ARG A 301 -24.80 -15.97 3.62
N TYR A 302 -23.58 -15.49 3.83
CA TYR A 302 -22.37 -16.02 3.20
C TYR A 302 -22.19 -17.51 3.48
N LEU A 303 -22.23 -17.96 4.75
CA LEU A 303 -22.09 -19.38 5.10
C LEU A 303 -23.20 -20.23 4.48
N ASN A 304 -24.43 -19.73 4.39
CA ASN A 304 -25.52 -20.43 3.71
C ASN A 304 -25.26 -20.60 2.20
N GLN A 305 -24.67 -19.60 1.52
CA GLN A 305 -24.30 -19.74 0.10
C GLN A 305 -23.32 -20.90 -0.13
N LEU A 306 -22.41 -21.13 0.82
CA LEU A 306 -21.44 -22.22 0.76
C LEU A 306 -22.07 -23.61 0.92
N THR A 307 -23.30 -23.73 1.43
CA THR A 307 -24.00 -25.03 1.51
C THR A 307 -24.58 -25.47 0.16
N TYR A 308 -24.70 -24.55 -0.80
CA TYR A 308 -25.26 -24.79 -2.14
C TYR A 308 -24.23 -24.65 -3.27
N THR A 309 -22.97 -24.37 -2.93
CA THR A 309 -21.86 -24.23 -3.89
C THR A 309 -20.75 -25.22 -3.57
N GLU A 310 -19.80 -25.42 -4.49
CA GLU A 310 -18.57 -26.16 -4.20
C GLU A 310 -17.50 -25.18 -3.70
N PRO A 311 -17.13 -25.19 -2.40
CA PRO A 311 -16.24 -24.17 -1.87
C PRO A 311 -14.79 -24.35 -2.30
N ALA A 312 -14.11 -23.24 -2.60
CA ALA A 312 -12.66 -23.17 -2.80
C ALA A 312 -11.92 -22.94 -1.46
N LEU A 313 -10.58 -23.01 -1.47
CA LEU A 313 -9.76 -22.82 -0.27
C LEU A 313 -9.91 -21.44 0.38
N GLU A 314 -10.13 -20.39 -0.41
CA GLU A 314 -10.39 -19.03 0.09
C GLU A 314 -11.68 -18.98 0.93
N HIS A 315 -12.74 -19.67 0.49
CA HIS A 315 -13.99 -19.75 1.23
C HIS A 315 -13.79 -20.45 2.57
N TYR A 316 -13.08 -21.59 2.59
CA TYR A 316 -12.78 -22.28 3.85
C TYR A 316 -11.92 -21.42 4.78
N SER A 317 -10.97 -20.64 4.25
CA SER A 317 -10.13 -19.73 5.06
C SER A 317 -10.97 -18.63 5.72
N LEU A 318 -11.97 -18.09 5.01
CA LEU A 318 -12.91 -17.15 5.61
C LEU A 318 -13.81 -17.84 6.65
N VAL A 319 -14.32 -19.04 6.39
CA VAL A 319 -15.11 -19.81 7.37
C VAL A 319 -14.31 -20.03 8.66
N TRP A 320 -13.01 -20.35 8.53
CA TRP A 320 -12.10 -20.44 9.68
C TRP A 320 -12.01 -19.11 10.43
N SER A 321 -11.82 -18.00 9.72
CA SER A 321 -11.73 -16.66 10.32
C SER A 321 -13.00 -16.28 11.09
N VAL A 322 -14.17 -16.61 10.53
CA VAL A 322 -15.48 -16.44 11.20
C VAL A 322 -15.52 -17.27 12.50
N ASN A 323 -15.14 -18.55 12.43
CA ASN A 323 -15.19 -19.43 13.59
C ASN A 323 -14.20 -19.03 14.70
N ASP A 324 -13.00 -18.62 14.31
CA ASP A 324 -11.94 -18.14 15.21
C ASP A 324 -12.41 -16.87 15.95
N TYR A 325 -12.88 -15.87 15.19
CA TYR A 325 -13.40 -14.63 15.75
C TYR A 325 -14.55 -14.85 16.74
N LEU A 326 -15.51 -15.73 16.39
CA LEU A 326 -16.64 -16.07 17.27
C LEU A 326 -16.22 -16.85 18.53
N SER A 327 -15.07 -17.52 18.50
CA SER A 327 -14.51 -18.21 19.66
C SER A 327 -13.95 -17.20 20.67
N ASP A 328 -13.30 -16.15 20.19
CA ASP A 328 -12.73 -15.09 21.02
C ASP A 328 -13.78 -14.02 21.42
N ASN A 329 -14.84 -13.81 20.63
CA ASN A 329 -15.83 -12.74 20.83
C ASN A 329 -17.29 -13.22 20.88
N PRO A 330 -17.67 -14.19 21.75
CA PRO A 330 -18.97 -14.85 21.72
C PRO A 330 -20.18 -13.94 22.00
N ALA A 331 -19.98 -12.77 22.61
CA ALA A 331 -21.05 -11.85 23.02
C ALA A 331 -21.35 -10.72 22.01
N GLN A 332 -20.54 -10.54 20.97
CA GLN A 332 -20.63 -9.37 20.07
C GLN A 332 -21.34 -9.65 18.73
N PHE A 333 -21.70 -10.90 18.48
CA PHE A 333 -22.29 -11.36 17.23
C PHE A 333 -23.70 -11.92 17.44
N GLY A 334 -24.70 -11.34 16.78
CA GLY A 334 -26.02 -11.98 16.67
C GLY A 334 -25.90 -13.34 15.97
N ASN A 335 -26.76 -14.31 16.32
CA ASN A 335 -26.77 -15.66 15.74
C ASN A 335 -25.47 -16.49 15.94
N THR A 336 -24.65 -16.17 16.95
CA THR A 336 -23.36 -16.85 17.21
C THR A 336 -23.44 -18.38 17.17
N GLU A 337 -24.41 -18.99 17.85
CA GLU A 337 -24.53 -20.47 17.90
C GLU A 337 -24.84 -21.08 16.53
N ILE A 338 -25.68 -20.41 15.73
CA ILE A 338 -26.01 -20.87 14.37
C ILE A 338 -24.78 -20.77 13.47
N LEU A 339 -24.05 -19.66 13.55
CA LEU A 339 -22.83 -19.44 12.77
C LEU A 339 -21.73 -20.44 13.13
N LYS A 340 -21.51 -20.70 14.43
CA LYS A 340 -20.57 -21.73 14.89
C LYS A 340 -20.96 -23.11 14.38
N GLY A 341 -22.24 -23.46 14.40
CA GLY A 341 -22.73 -24.72 13.86
C GLY A 341 -22.43 -24.89 12.36
N LEU A 342 -22.79 -23.89 11.55
CA LEU A 342 -22.53 -23.88 10.10
C LEU A 342 -21.03 -23.90 9.78
N ALA A 343 -20.24 -23.10 10.49
CA ALA A 343 -18.80 -23.05 10.30
C ALA A 343 -18.16 -24.39 10.66
N ALA A 344 -18.55 -25.01 11.78
CA ALA A 344 -18.04 -26.32 12.18
C ALA A 344 -18.35 -27.42 11.15
N GLU A 345 -19.56 -27.41 10.56
CA GLU A 345 -19.93 -28.37 9.51
C GLU A 345 -19.06 -28.19 8.25
N LEU A 346 -18.89 -26.95 7.79
CA LEU A 346 -18.04 -26.64 6.63
C LEU A 346 -16.57 -26.99 6.89
N LEU A 347 -16.05 -26.68 8.09
CA LEU A 347 -14.67 -26.94 8.48
C LEU A 347 -14.36 -28.42 8.71
N ALA A 348 -15.39 -29.26 8.95
CA ALA A 348 -15.25 -30.71 9.01
C ALA A 348 -15.10 -31.37 7.62
N SER A 349 -15.18 -30.60 6.54
CA SER A 349 -15.13 -31.11 5.17
C SER A 349 -13.76 -31.76 4.85
N PRO A 350 -13.72 -33.05 4.44
CA PRO A 350 -12.49 -33.68 3.99
C PRO A 350 -11.95 -33.07 2.68
N ARG A 351 -12.78 -32.27 1.98
CA ARG A 351 -12.38 -31.59 0.73
C ARG A 351 -11.25 -30.59 0.96
N ILE A 352 -11.13 -30.01 2.15
CA ILE A 352 -10.06 -29.07 2.51
C ILE A 352 -8.68 -29.73 2.28
N ALA A 353 -8.46 -30.92 2.84
CA ALA A 353 -7.19 -31.64 2.69
C ALA A 353 -6.93 -32.07 1.24
N GLN A 354 -7.96 -32.45 0.50
CA GLN A 354 -7.85 -32.78 -0.92
C GLN A 354 -7.43 -31.57 -1.74
N LEU A 355 -8.10 -30.43 -1.57
CA LEU A 355 -7.80 -29.18 -2.26
C LEU A 355 -6.38 -28.69 -1.95
N VAL A 356 -5.94 -28.73 -0.69
CA VAL A 356 -4.56 -28.36 -0.34
C VAL A 356 -3.55 -29.26 -1.06
N SER A 357 -3.76 -30.58 -1.04
CA SER A 357 -2.87 -31.52 -1.74
C SER A 357 -2.87 -31.31 -3.27
N GLU A 358 -4.03 -31.06 -3.87
CA GLU A 358 -4.16 -30.80 -5.31
C GLU A 358 -3.47 -29.49 -5.69
N GLN A 359 -3.81 -28.40 -5.02
CA GLN A 359 -3.46 -27.03 -5.40
C GLN A 359 -2.04 -26.63 -5.03
N ILE A 360 -1.42 -27.25 -4.02
CA ILE A 360 -0.03 -26.98 -3.67
C ILE A 360 0.95 -27.33 -4.80
N ARG A 361 0.53 -28.20 -5.73
CA ARG A 361 1.30 -28.61 -6.92
C ARG A 361 0.97 -27.75 -8.15
N SER A 362 0.15 -26.71 -8.01
CA SER A 362 -0.22 -25.82 -9.11
C SER A 362 0.97 -24.99 -9.58
N THR A 363 1.03 -24.74 -10.88
CA THR A 363 1.95 -23.76 -11.48
C THR A 363 1.41 -22.33 -11.43
N ASP A 364 0.13 -22.17 -11.13
CA ASP A 364 -0.49 -20.86 -10.88
C ASP A 364 -0.11 -20.38 -9.47
N GLU A 365 0.61 -19.25 -9.40
CA GLU A 365 1.19 -18.73 -8.16
C GLU A 365 0.10 -18.42 -7.12
N GLN A 366 -1.03 -17.85 -7.52
CA GLN A 366 -2.13 -17.51 -6.62
C GLN A 366 -2.77 -18.76 -6.03
N THR A 367 -3.09 -19.76 -6.86
CA THR A 367 -3.64 -21.05 -6.42
C THR A 367 -2.71 -21.74 -5.44
N ARG A 368 -1.41 -21.77 -5.75
CA ARG A 368 -0.38 -22.37 -4.89
C ARG A 368 -0.26 -21.61 -3.56
N TYR A 369 -0.27 -20.28 -3.59
CA TYR A 369 -0.23 -19.43 -2.40
C TYR A 369 -1.43 -19.72 -1.48
N GLN A 370 -2.65 -19.81 -2.02
CA GLN A 370 -3.84 -20.17 -1.23
C GLN A 370 -3.72 -21.57 -0.62
N ALA A 371 -3.14 -22.53 -1.34
CA ALA A 371 -2.90 -23.87 -0.81
C ALA A 371 -1.91 -23.88 0.36
N ILE A 372 -0.83 -23.10 0.28
CA ILE A 372 0.14 -22.95 1.38
C ILE A 372 -0.52 -22.30 2.59
N ARG A 373 -1.25 -21.21 2.39
CA ARG A 373 -1.97 -20.50 3.46
C ARG A 373 -2.98 -21.42 4.14
N ALA A 374 -3.83 -22.10 3.37
CA ALA A 374 -4.81 -23.04 3.90
C ALA A 374 -4.15 -24.24 4.60
N GLY A 375 -3.08 -24.79 4.04
CA GLY A 375 -2.34 -25.90 4.66
C GLY A 375 -1.82 -25.54 6.06
N ARG A 376 -1.29 -24.33 6.22
CA ARG A 376 -0.89 -23.82 7.53
C ARG A 376 -2.08 -23.61 8.47
N LEU A 377 -3.15 -22.98 7.97
CA LEU A 377 -4.34 -22.65 8.74
C LEU A 377 -5.02 -23.89 9.31
N PHE A 378 -5.17 -24.92 8.48
CA PHE A 378 -5.80 -26.20 8.83
C PHE A 378 -4.82 -27.24 9.37
N ARG A 379 -3.56 -26.87 9.62
CA ARG A 379 -2.50 -27.74 10.15
C ARG A 379 -2.31 -29.02 9.32
N ILE A 380 -2.45 -28.91 8.00
CA ILE A 380 -2.13 -29.98 7.06
C ILE A 380 -0.62 -29.94 6.80
N ASP A 381 0.02 -31.10 6.86
CA ASP A 381 1.47 -31.20 6.63
C ASP A 381 1.80 -31.00 5.15
N ILE A 382 2.06 -29.74 4.79
CA ILE A 382 2.46 -29.31 3.44
C ILE A 382 3.97 -29.33 3.23
N TRP A 383 4.75 -29.59 4.28
CA TRP A 383 6.19 -29.46 4.25
C TRP A 383 6.88 -30.38 3.22
N PRO A 384 6.52 -31.67 3.08
CA PRO A 384 7.20 -32.56 2.14
C PRO A 384 7.11 -32.06 0.69
N GLU A 385 5.91 -31.66 0.26
CA GLU A 385 5.66 -31.09 -1.06
C GLU A 385 6.43 -29.78 -1.27
N LEU A 386 6.38 -28.85 -0.32
CA LEU A 386 7.11 -27.58 -0.44
C LEU A 386 8.62 -27.77 -0.50
N PHE A 387 9.15 -28.68 0.32
CA PHE A 387 10.59 -28.93 0.34
C PHE A 387 11.07 -29.48 -1.01
N VAL A 388 10.33 -30.42 -1.60
CA VAL A 388 10.63 -30.96 -2.94
C VAL A 388 10.59 -29.86 -4.00
N GLN A 389 9.59 -28.97 -3.95
CA GLN A 389 9.48 -27.86 -4.89
C GLN A 389 10.64 -26.87 -4.76
N GLN A 390 10.98 -26.46 -3.53
CA GLN A 390 12.13 -25.58 -3.26
C GLN A 390 13.44 -26.23 -3.71
N GLN A 391 13.61 -27.54 -3.50
CA GLN A 391 14.80 -28.26 -3.94
C GLN A 391 14.95 -28.25 -5.47
N GLN A 392 13.84 -28.31 -6.21
CA GLN A 392 13.82 -28.35 -7.67
C GLN A 392 13.92 -26.98 -8.34
N ASN A 393 13.51 -25.91 -7.66
CA ASN A 393 13.51 -24.55 -8.20
C ASN A 393 14.13 -23.53 -7.23
N THR A 394 15.34 -23.07 -7.54
CA THR A 394 16.05 -22.03 -6.78
C THR A 394 15.36 -20.66 -6.82
N GLY A 395 14.46 -20.46 -7.80
CA GLY A 395 13.61 -19.27 -7.88
C GLY A 395 12.54 -19.20 -6.81
N ASN A 396 12.16 -20.33 -6.20
CA ASN A 396 11.18 -20.33 -5.10
C ASN A 396 11.72 -19.62 -3.85
N ASP A 397 10.79 -19.11 -3.05
CA ASP A 397 11.05 -18.39 -1.79
C ASP A 397 10.18 -18.95 -0.64
N ASP A 398 10.17 -20.28 -0.48
CA ASP A 398 9.38 -20.95 0.58
C ASP A 398 10.15 -21.07 1.90
N TRP A 399 11.33 -20.43 2.01
CA TRP A 399 12.29 -20.59 3.10
C TRP A 399 11.69 -20.38 4.49
N LEU A 400 10.95 -19.28 4.67
CA LEU A 400 10.33 -18.96 5.97
C LEU A 400 9.28 -20.01 6.34
N THR A 401 8.42 -20.39 5.40
CA THR A 401 7.38 -21.41 5.62
C THR A 401 7.99 -22.77 5.95
N LEU A 402 9.06 -23.16 5.26
CA LEU A 402 9.77 -24.42 5.51
C LEU A 402 10.50 -24.45 6.86
N MET A 403 11.04 -23.31 7.30
CA MET A 403 11.70 -23.16 8.60
C MET A 403 10.72 -23.08 9.78
N GLN A 404 9.45 -22.73 9.55
CA GLN A 404 8.38 -22.73 10.56
C GLN A 404 7.90 -24.15 10.87
N THR A 405 8.82 -24.99 11.34
CA THR A 405 8.60 -26.37 11.76
C THR A 405 9.02 -26.56 13.22
N ASP A 406 8.52 -27.58 13.89
CA ASP A 406 9.03 -28.03 15.20
C ASP A 406 9.93 -29.26 15.08
N ASN A 407 10.14 -29.77 13.86
CA ASN A 407 10.98 -30.94 13.61
C ASN A 407 12.44 -30.49 13.31
N PRO A 408 13.41 -30.79 14.19
CA PRO A 408 14.80 -30.38 14.00
C PRO A 408 15.46 -30.96 12.74
N GLU A 409 15.03 -32.14 12.30
CA GLU A 409 15.53 -32.75 11.06
C GLU A 409 15.07 -31.97 9.83
N ARG A 410 13.80 -31.55 9.80
CA ARG A 410 13.27 -30.71 8.72
C ARG A 410 14.01 -29.37 8.66
N ALA A 411 14.24 -28.74 9.80
CA ALA A 411 15.02 -27.50 9.86
C ALA A 411 16.46 -27.71 9.37
N ARG A 412 17.10 -28.83 9.73
CA ARG A 412 18.43 -29.22 9.21
C ARG A 412 18.43 -29.34 7.69
N GLN A 413 17.46 -30.05 7.13
CA GLN A 413 17.33 -30.22 5.67
C GLN A 413 17.18 -28.87 4.94
N VAL A 414 16.40 -27.94 5.51
CA VAL A 414 16.24 -26.59 4.95
C VAL A 414 17.54 -25.78 5.04
N ALA A 415 18.23 -25.83 6.17
CA ALA A 415 19.52 -25.15 6.32
C ALA A 415 20.56 -25.69 5.32
N GLU A 416 20.68 -27.00 5.19
CA GLU A 416 21.58 -27.63 4.21
C GLU A 416 21.22 -27.28 2.76
N LEU A 417 19.93 -27.21 2.44
CA LEU A 417 19.47 -26.79 1.13
C LEU A 417 19.78 -25.30 0.86
N ALA A 418 19.57 -24.43 1.84
CA ALA A 418 19.91 -23.02 1.75
C ALA A 418 21.42 -22.81 1.54
N GLU A 419 22.26 -23.59 2.22
CA GLU A 419 23.71 -23.57 2.02
C GLU A 419 24.13 -23.96 0.59
N GLN A 420 23.36 -24.83 -0.07
CA GLN A 420 23.62 -25.25 -1.46
C GLN A 420 23.08 -24.26 -2.49
N GLN A 421 21.92 -23.64 -2.24
CA GLN A 421 21.23 -22.81 -3.22
C GLN A 421 21.58 -21.31 -3.12
N LEU A 422 21.89 -20.81 -1.92
CA LEU A 422 22.13 -19.37 -1.72
C LEU A 422 23.60 -19.01 -2.05
N PRO A 423 23.84 -17.85 -2.67
CA PRO A 423 25.18 -17.37 -2.99
C PRO A 423 25.85 -16.76 -1.74
N LEU A 424 26.10 -17.56 -0.70
CA LEU A 424 26.58 -17.11 0.62
C LEU A 424 27.86 -16.25 0.53
N VAL A 425 28.78 -16.60 -0.38
CA VAL A 425 30.01 -15.81 -0.59
C VAL A 425 29.71 -14.41 -1.12
N ALA A 426 28.72 -14.28 -2.01
CA ALA A 426 28.32 -12.98 -2.56
C ALA A 426 27.56 -12.14 -1.52
N ILE A 427 26.73 -12.80 -0.70
CA ILE A 427 26.03 -12.15 0.42
C ILE A 427 27.04 -11.63 1.45
N ALA A 428 28.09 -12.40 1.76
CA ALA A 428 29.16 -12.05 2.68
C ALA A 428 30.15 -10.99 2.12
N SER A 429 29.63 -9.92 1.53
CA SER A 429 30.41 -8.86 0.88
C SER A 429 30.98 -7.81 1.86
N GLY A 430 30.58 -7.84 3.13
CA GLY A 430 31.05 -6.98 4.20
C GLY A 430 29.94 -6.08 4.77
N PRO A 431 30.02 -5.71 6.07
CA PRO A 431 28.98 -4.93 6.72
C PRO A 431 28.88 -3.50 6.17
N SER A 432 27.65 -3.05 5.93
CA SER A 432 27.28 -1.68 5.56
C SER A 432 25.94 -1.33 6.24
N ASP A 433 25.43 -0.10 6.08
CA ASP A 433 24.11 0.29 6.61
C ASP A 433 22.95 -0.08 5.64
N ALA A 434 23.13 -1.12 4.80
CA ALA A 434 22.12 -1.47 3.81
C ALA A 434 20.81 -1.97 4.44
N MET A 435 19.68 -1.50 3.90
CA MET A 435 18.34 -1.94 4.33
C MET A 435 17.91 -3.26 3.69
N GLY A 436 18.51 -3.65 2.56
CA GLY A 436 18.16 -4.89 1.85
C GLY A 436 16.85 -4.79 1.03
N LEU A 437 16.54 -3.61 0.49
CA LEU A 437 15.28 -3.35 -0.22
C LEU A 437 15.47 -3.34 -1.74
N GLY A 438 14.67 -4.15 -2.45
CA GLY A 438 14.65 -4.21 -3.92
C GLY A 438 15.17 -5.54 -4.47
N PRO A 439 15.05 -5.74 -5.80
CA PRO A 439 15.33 -7.03 -6.43
C PRO A 439 16.80 -7.49 -6.30
N ASP A 440 17.75 -6.56 -6.29
CA ASP A 440 19.18 -6.87 -6.11
C ASP A 440 19.49 -7.51 -4.74
N TRP A 441 18.58 -7.33 -3.77
CA TRP A 441 18.69 -7.87 -2.42
C TRP A 441 17.95 -9.20 -2.23
N GLU A 442 17.35 -9.78 -3.28
CA GLU A 442 16.62 -11.06 -3.22
C GLU A 442 17.41 -12.18 -2.49
N PRO A 443 18.72 -12.41 -2.75
CA PRO A 443 19.48 -13.42 -2.02
C PRO A 443 19.59 -13.15 -0.51
N HIS A 444 19.63 -11.87 -0.13
CA HIS A 444 19.73 -11.43 1.27
C HIS A 444 18.40 -11.60 2.00
N SER A 445 17.27 -11.36 1.30
CA SER A 445 15.92 -11.63 1.79
C SER A 445 15.69 -13.13 2.01
N LYS A 446 16.12 -13.98 1.06
CA LYS A 446 16.06 -15.44 1.22
C LYS A 446 16.91 -15.93 2.40
N LEU A 447 18.11 -15.39 2.58
CA LEU A 447 18.93 -15.68 3.76
C LEU A 447 18.25 -15.20 5.06
N ASP A 448 17.62 -14.03 5.06
CA ASP A 448 16.89 -13.49 6.21
C ASP A 448 15.79 -14.45 6.68
N SER A 449 14.99 -14.96 5.74
CA SER A 449 13.92 -15.93 5.98
C SER A 449 14.40 -17.18 6.71
N VAL A 450 15.62 -17.67 6.39
CA VAL A 450 16.21 -18.82 7.08
C VAL A 450 16.80 -18.42 8.43
N LEU A 451 17.61 -17.36 8.47
CA LEU A 451 18.27 -16.87 9.69
C LEU A 451 17.27 -16.54 10.80
N GLN A 452 16.09 -16.03 10.44
CA GLN A 452 15.06 -15.64 11.38
C GLN A 452 14.67 -16.77 12.34
N GLU A 453 14.63 -18.02 11.88
CA GLU A 453 14.19 -19.17 12.67
C GLU A 453 15.35 -19.97 13.29
N LEU A 454 16.61 -19.73 12.89
CA LEU A 454 17.77 -20.50 13.37
C LEU A 454 18.04 -20.41 14.87
N HIS A 455 17.50 -19.40 15.55
CA HIS A 455 17.57 -19.29 17.01
C HIS A 455 16.83 -20.45 17.72
N ARG A 456 15.83 -21.06 17.06
CA ARG A 456 15.09 -22.23 17.57
C ARG A 456 15.86 -23.54 17.38
N PHE A 457 16.90 -23.55 16.54
CA PHE A 457 17.66 -24.73 16.14
C PHE A 457 19.17 -24.50 16.37
N PRO A 458 19.65 -24.58 17.63
CA PRO A 458 21.02 -24.20 17.99
C PRO A 458 22.13 -25.05 17.37
N ASP A 459 21.82 -26.22 16.80
CA ASP A 459 22.80 -27.19 16.31
C ASP A 459 23.07 -27.13 14.79
N ILE A 460 22.44 -26.22 14.04
CA ILE A 460 22.50 -26.19 12.55
C ILE A 460 22.84 -24.81 11.98
N GLY A 461 23.11 -24.71 10.67
CA GLY A 461 23.14 -23.43 9.94
C GLY A 461 24.36 -22.54 10.17
N TRP A 462 25.51 -23.08 10.56
CA TRP A 462 26.72 -22.29 10.82
C TRP A 462 27.23 -21.48 9.60
N PRO A 463 27.27 -22.02 8.37
CA PRO A 463 27.62 -21.25 7.18
C PRO A 463 26.67 -20.08 6.92
N LEU A 464 25.36 -20.27 7.12
CA LEU A 464 24.34 -19.23 6.98
C LEU A 464 24.57 -18.09 7.98
N ILE A 465 24.82 -18.42 9.26
CA ILE A 465 25.10 -17.44 10.31
C ILE A 465 26.35 -16.61 9.97
N ARG A 466 27.42 -17.25 9.49
CA ARG A 466 28.65 -16.53 9.07
C ARG A 466 28.36 -15.55 7.95
N SER A 467 27.66 -16.02 6.92
CA SER A 467 27.26 -15.18 5.79
C SER A 467 26.41 -14.00 6.26
N GLY A 468 25.48 -14.25 7.20
CA GLY A 468 24.62 -13.23 7.78
C GLY A 468 25.39 -12.17 8.56
N LEU A 469 26.38 -12.56 9.37
CA LEU A 469 27.24 -11.62 10.12
C LEU A 469 28.11 -10.73 9.21
N GLN A 470 28.43 -11.20 8.01
CA GLN A 470 29.23 -10.49 7.01
C GLN A 470 28.37 -9.80 5.94
N SER A 471 27.04 -9.87 6.06
CA SER A 471 26.12 -9.27 5.10
C SER A 471 26.18 -7.74 5.19
N PRO A 472 26.08 -7.01 4.06
CA PRO A 472 25.87 -5.57 4.06
C PRO A 472 24.52 -5.19 4.67
N VAL A 473 23.55 -6.10 4.71
CA VAL A 473 22.21 -5.84 5.23
C VAL A 473 22.16 -5.92 6.75
N VAL A 474 21.82 -4.81 7.41
CA VAL A 474 21.74 -4.68 8.88
C VAL A 474 20.84 -5.77 9.50
N ARG A 475 19.73 -6.07 8.83
CA ARG A 475 18.76 -7.07 9.29
C ARG A 475 19.33 -8.49 9.32
N ASN A 476 20.07 -8.91 8.29
CA ASN A 476 20.73 -10.22 8.27
C ASN A 476 21.73 -10.35 9.42
N ARG A 477 22.55 -9.32 9.68
CA ARG A 477 23.49 -9.31 10.81
C ARG A 477 22.76 -9.46 12.14
N ASN A 478 21.65 -8.74 12.31
CA ASN A 478 20.83 -8.85 13.51
C ASN A 478 20.21 -10.24 13.70
N LYS A 479 19.70 -10.88 12.64
CA LYS A 479 19.14 -12.25 12.73
C LYS A 479 20.22 -13.29 13.00
N ALA A 480 21.39 -13.16 12.38
CA ALA A 480 22.54 -14.02 12.65
C ALA A 480 23.02 -13.90 14.11
N LEU A 481 23.03 -12.69 14.67
CA LEU A 481 23.33 -12.47 16.09
C LEU A 481 22.30 -13.11 17.01
N SER A 482 21.00 -12.97 16.73
CA SER A 482 19.96 -13.65 17.51
C SER A 482 20.13 -15.17 17.50
N ALA A 483 20.52 -15.76 16.37
CA ALA A 483 20.85 -17.18 16.28
C ALA A 483 22.09 -17.57 17.11
N LEU A 484 23.08 -16.68 17.26
CA LEU A 484 24.25 -16.91 18.12
C LEU A 484 23.93 -16.76 19.61
N TYR A 485 23.13 -15.76 20.00
CA TYR A 485 22.72 -15.55 21.39
C TYR A 485 21.92 -16.73 21.94
N ALA A 486 21.18 -17.44 21.09
CA ALA A 486 20.45 -18.65 21.47
C ALA A 486 21.35 -19.90 21.67
N ARG A 487 22.67 -19.79 21.48
CA ARG A 487 23.62 -20.93 21.50
C ARG A 487 24.63 -20.79 22.63
N ALA A 488 24.96 -21.94 23.23
CA ALA A 488 26.08 -22.04 24.15
C ALA A 488 27.40 -21.69 23.43
N ARG A 489 28.26 -20.89 24.06
CA ARG A 489 29.51 -20.42 23.44
C ARG A 489 30.46 -21.57 23.12
N GLU A 490 30.37 -22.65 23.88
CA GLU A 490 31.15 -23.88 23.72
C GLU A 490 30.80 -24.64 22.43
N SER A 491 29.61 -24.42 21.86
CA SER A 491 29.18 -25.07 20.61
C SER A 491 29.65 -24.32 19.36
N TRP A 492 30.26 -23.14 19.53
CA TRP A 492 30.64 -22.31 18.40
C TRP A 492 31.81 -22.91 17.62
N PRO A 493 31.81 -22.80 16.28
CA PRO A 493 32.98 -23.10 15.47
C PRO A 493 34.19 -22.28 15.93
N GLN A 494 35.39 -22.87 15.84
CA GLN A 494 36.64 -22.30 16.38
C GLN A 494 36.93 -20.86 15.91
N ASP A 495 36.52 -20.52 14.69
CA ASP A 495 36.76 -19.23 14.05
C ASP A 495 35.60 -18.22 14.24
N MET A 496 34.48 -18.61 14.85
CA MET A 496 33.34 -17.70 15.08
C MET A 496 33.71 -16.53 16.00
N THR A 497 34.50 -16.80 17.06
CA THR A 497 34.99 -15.73 17.94
C THR A 497 35.88 -14.75 17.17
N GLY A 498 36.80 -15.25 16.35
CA GLY A 498 37.66 -14.40 15.52
C GLY A 498 36.90 -13.63 14.43
N LEU A 499 35.78 -14.16 13.94
CA LEU A 499 34.89 -13.47 13.01
C LEU A 499 34.23 -12.26 13.70
N LEU A 500 33.70 -12.43 14.91
CA LEU A 500 33.09 -11.35 15.69
C LEU A 500 34.14 -10.29 16.10
N GLU A 501 35.33 -10.70 16.54
CA GLU A 501 36.42 -9.76 16.91
C GLU A 501 36.84 -8.88 15.73
N LYS A 502 36.84 -9.43 14.51
CA LYS A 502 37.08 -8.65 13.27
C LYS A 502 35.87 -7.84 12.85
N GLY A 503 34.66 -8.32 13.14
CA GLY A 503 33.39 -7.66 12.78
C GLY A 503 33.13 -6.39 13.59
N VAL A 504 33.38 -6.40 14.91
CA VAL A 504 33.15 -5.23 15.79
C VAL A 504 33.76 -3.93 15.28
N PRO A 505 35.05 -3.85 14.89
CA PRO A 505 35.63 -2.61 14.38
C PRO A 505 35.14 -2.25 12.97
N ALA A 506 34.66 -3.21 12.17
CA ALA A 506 34.16 -3.00 10.81
C ALA A 506 32.67 -2.64 10.75
N GLU A 507 31.92 -2.89 11.82
CA GLU A 507 30.48 -2.70 11.88
C GLU A 507 30.10 -1.20 11.86
N PRO A 508 29.33 -0.72 10.86
CA PRO A 508 28.88 0.68 10.82
C PRO A 508 27.69 0.95 11.74
N ASP A 509 26.79 -0.03 11.93
CA ASP A 509 25.60 0.16 12.75
C ASP A 509 25.93 0.07 14.25
N ASN A 510 25.63 1.13 15.00
CA ASN A 510 25.99 1.20 16.42
C ASN A 510 25.25 0.18 17.28
N GLN A 511 24.01 -0.20 16.92
CA GLN A 511 23.25 -1.20 17.67
C GLN A 511 23.81 -2.60 17.42
N VAL A 512 24.08 -2.95 16.16
CA VAL A 512 24.73 -4.23 15.80
C VAL A 512 26.11 -4.33 16.45
N LYS A 513 26.91 -3.25 16.43
CA LYS A 513 28.23 -3.20 17.08
C LYS A 513 28.13 -3.45 18.58
N ALA A 514 27.14 -2.84 19.24
CA ALA A 514 26.89 -3.06 20.67
C ALA A 514 26.52 -4.52 20.95
N ARG A 515 25.62 -5.11 20.14
CA ARG A 515 25.25 -6.53 20.24
C ARG A 515 26.45 -7.46 20.03
N MET A 516 27.29 -7.24 19.02
CA MET A 516 28.51 -8.03 18.82
C MET A 516 29.48 -7.94 20.01
N THR A 517 29.64 -6.73 20.56
CA THR A 517 30.54 -6.48 21.69
C THR A 517 30.05 -7.16 22.97
N ALA A 518 28.75 -7.05 23.28
CA ALA A 518 28.12 -7.71 24.43
C ALA A 518 28.26 -9.24 24.31
N LEU A 519 28.00 -9.78 23.12
CA LEU A 519 28.12 -11.21 22.83
C LEU A 519 29.55 -11.73 23.08
N LEU A 520 30.58 -10.99 22.65
CA LEU A 520 31.99 -11.32 22.90
C LEU A 520 32.36 -11.33 24.39
N LYS A 521 31.72 -10.47 25.20
CA LYS A 521 31.90 -10.41 26.65
C LYS A 521 31.09 -11.45 27.42
N GLY A 522 30.19 -12.18 26.75
CA GLY A 522 29.25 -13.09 27.41
C GLY A 522 28.13 -12.37 28.16
N GLU A 523 27.80 -11.15 27.76
CA GLU A 523 26.68 -10.36 28.29
C GLU A 523 25.37 -10.78 27.60
N LYS A 524 24.23 -10.41 28.18
CA LYS A 524 22.91 -10.61 27.57
C LYS A 524 22.77 -9.76 26.29
N ASP A 525 21.86 -10.16 25.41
CA ASP A 525 21.59 -9.41 24.18
C ASP A 525 21.02 -8.01 24.50
N PRO A 526 21.69 -6.92 24.11
CA PRO A 526 21.16 -5.56 24.28
C PRO A 526 19.83 -5.30 23.57
N ALA A 527 19.45 -6.14 22.60
CA ALA A 527 18.17 -6.06 21.91
C ALA A 527 16.99 -6.64 22.72
N ASP A 528 17.27 -7.50 23.71
CA ASP A 528 16.28 -7.99 24.65
C ASP A 528 15.99 -6.85 25.64
N ARG A 529 14.99 -6.02 25.32
CA ARG A 529 14.43 -5.10 26.31
C ARG A 529 13.64 -5.95 27.30
N ASP A 530 14.00 -5.85 28.58
CA ASP A 530 13.30 -6.49 29.72
C ASP A 530 11.78 -6.30 29.65
#